data_AF-A0A2T0PT34-F1
#
_entry.id   AF-A0A2T0PT34-F1
#
_cell.length_a   1.000
_cell.length_b   1.000
_cell.length_c   1.000
_cell.angle_alpha   90.00
_cell.angle_beta   90.00
_cell.angle_gamma   90.00
#
_symmetry.space_group_name_H-M   'P 1'
#
loop_
_entity.id
_entity.type
_entity.pdbx_description
1 polymer ?
#
loop_
_entity_poly.entity_id
_entity_poly.type
_entity_poly.pdbx_seq_one_letter_code
_entity_poly.pdbx_strand_id
1 'polypeptide(L)'
;MARASFKRPLETVEVDAPTSDPLPSEAGIVGRRALLAQLDSAKQCIDRHRPERIVVRGGDRLVDLAPFAYLNERYDGKLAVLWIDAHPDIMTPSDFHTRTRWC
;
A
#
# COMPACT_ATOMS: atom_id res chain seq x y z
N MET A 1 -24.82 2.85 28.64
CA MET A 1 -23.40 3.06 28.29
C MET A 1 -23.32 3.87 27.00
N ALA A 2 -22.86 5.12 27.07
CA ALA A 2 -22.70 5.96 25.88
C ALA A 2 -21.56 5.40 25.00
N ARG A 3 -21.84 5.14 23.73
CA ARG A 3 -20.80 4.83 22.75
C ARG A 3 -19.94 6.08 22.58
N ALA A 4 -18.65 6.00 22.92
CA ALA A 4 -17.71 7.06 22.58
C ALA A 4 -17.67 7.21 21.05
N SER A 5 -17.96 8.41 20.55
CA SER A 5 -17.76 8.76 19.15
C SER A 5 -16.27 8.98 18.93
N PHE A 6 -15.56 7.95 18.48
CA PHE A 6 -14.13 8.03 18.16
C PHE A 6 -13.98 8.59 16.74
N LYS A 7 -13.80 9.90 16.61
CA LYS A 7 -13.49 10.55 15.34
C LYS A 7 -12.00 10.33 15.04
N ARG A 8 -11.67 9.22 14.39
CA ARG A 8 -10.28 8.93 13.96
C ARG A 8 -9.96 9.75 12.70
N PRO A 9 -8.70 10.22 12.53
CA PRO A 9 -8.28 10.83 11.28
C PRO A 9 -8.53 9.86 10.11
N LEU A 10 -9.10 10.38 9.03
CA LEU A 10 -9.29 9.69 7.77
C LEU A 10 -8.48 10.45 6.72
N GLU A 11 -7.61 9.73 6.02
CA GLU A 11 -6.80 10.25 4.93
C GLU A 11 -7.12 9.43 3.68
N THR A 12 -7.11 10.08 2.53
CA THR A 12 -7.25 9.44 1.22
C THR A 12 -5.93 9.61 0.48
N VAL A 13 -5.40 8.50 -0.05
CA VAL A 13 -4.29 8.54 -1.00
C VAL A 13 -4.90 8.75 -2.37
N GLU A 14 -4.55 9.86 -3.01
CA GLU A 14 -5.02 10.16 -4.36
C GLU A 14 -4.44 9.15 -5.36
N VAL A 15 -5.33 8.59 -6.17
CA VAL A 15 -5.05 7.60 -7.21
C VAL A 15 -5.81 8.03 -8.46
N ASP A 16 -5.11 8.13 -9.59
CA ASP A 16 -5.73 8.48 -10.85
C ASP A 16 -6.81 7.46 -11.24
N ALA A 17 -7.93 7.95 -11.77
CA ALA A 17 -8.99 7.08 -12.27
C ALA A 17 -8.46 6.22 -13.44
N PRO A 18 -8.90 4.96 -13.56
CA PRO A 18 -8.51 4.10 -14.67
C PRO A 18 -8.87 4.73 -16.02
N THR A 19 -7.94 4.68 -16.97
CA THR A 19 -8.19 5.03 -18.37
C THR A 19 -8.17 3.77 -19.23
N SER A 20 -8.52 3.91 -20.51
CA SER A 20 -8.38 2.83 -21.49
C SER A 20 -6.94 2.54 -21.89
N ASP A 21 -6.01 3.46 -21.58
CA ASP A 21 -4.63 3.34 -22.00
C ASP A 21 -3.88 2.37 -21.08
N PRO A 22 -3.08 1.43 -21.63
CA PRO A 22 -2.30 0.54 -20.80
C PRO A 22 -1.22 1.31 -20.04
N LEU A 23 -1.00 0.91 -18.78
CA LEU A 23 0.08 1.47 -17.97
C LEU A 23 1.44 1.07 -18.56
N PRO A 24 2.42 2.00 -18.59
CA PRO A 24 3.76 1.69 -19.09
C PRO A 24 4.47 0.71 -18.17
N SER A 25 5.30 -0.18 -18.74
CA SER A 25 6.26 -0.98 -17.99
C SER A 25 7.58 -0.24 -17.89
N GLU A 26 8.05 0.01 -16.67
CA GLU A 26 9.28 0.74 -16.37
C GLU A 26 10.15 -0.11 -15.45
N ALA A 27 11.35 -0.48 -15.91
CA ALA A 27 12.25 -1.38 -15.17
C ALA A 27 11.60 -2.71 -14.72
N GLY A 28 10.73 -3.27 -15.57
CA GLY A 28 10.03 -4.53 -15.30
C GLY A 28 8.79 -4.41 -14.40
N ILE A 29 8.40 -3.19 -13.99
CA ILE A 29 7.23 -2.94 -13.15
C ILE A 29 6.21 -2.13 -13.95
N VAL A 30 4.99 -2.65 -14.08
CA VAL A 30 3.87 -1.94 -14.73
C VAL A 30 3.40 -0.79 -13.84
N GLY A 31 3.28 0.40 -14.40
CA GLY A 31 2.84 1.60 -13.68
C GLY A 31 3.83 2.10 -12.63
N ARG A 32 5.12 1.69 -12.68
CA ARG A 32 6.12 1.96 -11.63
C ARG A 32 6.10 3.40 -11.11
N ARG A 33 6.03 4.38 -12.01
CA ARG A 33 6.03 5.80 -11.63
C ARG A 33 4.79 6.20 -10.83
N ALA A 34 3.62 5.72 -11.22
CA ALA A 34 2.37 5.95 -10.49
C ALA A 34 2.41 5.27 -9.12
N LEU A 35 2.90 4.03 -9.05
CA LEU A 35 3.05 3.30 -7.78
C LEU A 35 3.99 4.03 -6.81
N LEU A 36 5.12 4.56 -7.28
CA LEU A 36 6.04 5.34 -6.45
C LEU A 36 5.39 6.64 -5.95
N ALA A 37 4.68 7.38 -6.81
CA ALA A 37 3.99 8.60 -6.41
C ALA A 37 2.89 8.32 -5.35
N GLN A 38 2.14 7.22 -5.51
CA GLN A 38 1.13 6.80 -4.54
C GLN A 38 1.76 6.34 -3.22
N LEU A 39 2.90 5.64 -3.27
CA LEU A 39 3.65 5.24 -2.08
C LEU A 39 4.15 6.46 -1.29
N ASP A 40 4.70 7.47 -1.98
CA ASP A 40 5.14 8.72 -1.36
C ASP A 40 3.96 9.48 -0.74
N SER A 41 2.82 9.54 -1.44
CA SER A 41 1.59 10.14 -0.92
C SER A 41 1.08 9.42 0.33
N ALA A 42 1.05 8.08 0.33
CA ALA A 42 0.70 7.27 1.49
C ALA A 42 1.62 7.53 2.68
N LYS A 43 2.94 7.61 2.45
CA LYS A 43 3.91 7.98 3.49
C LYS A 43 3.61 9.35 4.07
N GLN A 44 3.34 10.36 3.23
CA GLN A 44 2.98 11.71 3.69
C GLN A 44 1.68 11.72 4.53
N CYS A 45 0.67 10.94 4.14
CA CYS A 45 -0.56 10.77 4.92
C CYS A 45 -0.27 10.21 6.31
N ILE A 46 0.58 9.19 6.40
CA ILE A 46 0.98 8.58 7.68
C ILE A 46 1.78 9.57 8.53
N ASP A 47 2.74 10.29 7.94
CA ASP A 47 3.63 11.21 8.63
C ASP A 47 2.89 12.40 9.26
N ARG A 48 1.75 12.81 8.70
CA ARG A 48 0.87 13.86 9.28
C ARG A 48 0.29 13.48 10.63
N HIS A 49 -0.02 12.20 10.84
CA HIS A 49 -0.71 11.73 12.04
C HIS A 49 0.16 10.93 12.99
N ARG A 50 1.29 10.39 12.51
CA ARG A 50 2.18 9.49 13.24
C ARG A 50 1.40 8.46 14.08
N PRO A 51 0.46 7.72 13.46
CA PRO A 51 -0.50 6.90 14.18
C PRO A 51 0.18 5.73 14.89
N GLU A 52 -0.41 5.27 15.99
CA GLU A 52 -0.02 4.00 16.60
C GLU A 52 -0.58 2.79 15.85
N ARG A 53 -1.71 2.97 15.16
CA ARG A 53 -2.43 1.89 14.48
C ARG A 53 -3.01 2.45 13.19
N ILE A 54 -2.88 1.70 12.12
CA ILE A 54 -3.38 2.06 10.79
C ILE A 54 -4.41 1.01 10.38
N VAL A 55 -5.52 1.46 9.82
CA VAL A 55 -6.44 0.60 9.06
C VAL A 55 -6.38 1.09 7.63
N VAL A 56 -5.98 0.21 6.73
CA VAL A 56 -5.98 0.50 5.28
C VAL A 56 -7.24 -0.10 4.69
N ARG A 57 -8.00 0.72 3.97
CA ARG A 57 -9.07 0.25 3.11
C ARG A 57 -8.59 0.40 1.67
N GLY A 58 -7.92 -0.65 1.21
CA GLY A 58 -7.05 -0.59 0.04
C GLY A 58 -7.67 -0.97 -1.29
N GLY A 59 -6.78 -0.97 -2.29
CA GLY A 59 -6.91 -1.56 -3.62
C GLY A 59 -6.13 -2.87 -3.69
N ASP A 60 -5.10 -2.98 -4.54
CA ASP A 60 -4.23 -4.16 -4.59
C ASP A 60 -3.32 -4.30 -3.35
N ARG A 61 -2.53 -5.37 -3.29
CA ARG A 61 -1.73 -5.77 -2.13
C ARG A 61 -0.53 -4.86 -1.83
N LEU A 62 -0.09 -4.02 -2.77
CA LEU A 62 1.05 -3.12 -2.55
C LEU A 62 0.70 -1.97 -1.59
N VAL A 63 -0.59 -1.70 -1.36
CA VAL A 63 -1.06 -0.65 -0.44
C VAL A 63 -0.58 -0.83 1.00
N ASP A 64 -0.16 -2.04 1.39
CA ASP A 64 0.34 -2.34 2.73
C ASP A 64 1.82 -1.94 2.93
N LEU A 65 2.56 -1.63 1.87
CA LEU A 65 4.01 -1.36 1.94
C LEU A 65 4.36 -0.17 2.85
N ALA A 66 3.78 1.01 2.60
CA ALA A 66 4.04 2.20 3.43
C ALA A 66 3.58 2.02 4.89
N PRO A 67 2.35 1.55 5.17
CA PRO A 67 1.89 1.24 6.53
C PRO A 67 2.81 0.28 7.28
N PHE A 68 3.23 -0.82 6.66
CA PHE A 68 4.06 -1.83 7.31
C PHE A 68 5.47 -1.32 7.57
N ALA A 69 6.07 -0.61 6.60
CA ALA A 69 7.37 0.03 6.79
C ALA A 69 7.34 0.99 7.97
N TYR A 70 6.33 1.87 8.02
CA TYR A 70 6.16 2.82 9.12
C TYR A 70 5.94 2.13 10.48
N LEU A 71 5.07 1.11 10.55
CA LEU A 71 4.82 0.40 11.81
C LEU A 71 6.04 -0.39 12.26
N ASN A 72 6.80 -0.97 11.33
CA ASN A 72 8.04 -1.67 11.63
C ASN A 72 9.09 -0.71 12.23
N GLU A 73 9.25 0.49 11.66
CA GLU A 73 10.10 1.54 12.22
C GLU A 73 9.58 1.99 13.60
N ARG A 74 8.28 2.27 13.72
CA ARG A 74 7.66 2.72 14.98
C ARG A 74 7.86 1.72 16.13
N TYR A 75 7.81 0.43 15.83
CA TYR A 75 7.94 -0.63 16.80
C TYR A 75 9.37 -1.17 16.93
N ASP A 76 10.38 -0.46 16.42
CA ASP A 76 11.79 -0.84 16.50
C ASP A 76 12.06 -2.27 15.99
N GLY A 77 11.41 -2.65 14.89
CA GLY A 77 11.49 -4.00 14.32
C GLY A 77 10.71 -5.08 15.08
N LYS A 78 10.01 -4.73 16.17
CA LYS A 78 9.16 -5.66 16.94
C LYS A 78 7.74 -5.74 16.36
N LEU A 79 7.65 -5.88 15.04
CA LEU A 79 6.41 -6.09 14.30
C LEU A 79 6.37 -7.52 13.77
N ALA A 80 5.25 -8.21 14.00
CA ALA A 80 4.95 -9.48 13.33
C ALA A 80 3.87 -9.23 12.27
N VAL A 81 4.07 -9.79 11.08
CA VAL A 81 3.09 -9.74 9.98
C VAL A 81 2.42 -11.10 9.87
N LEU A 82 1.10 -11.13 10.04
CA LEU A 82 0.26 -12.27 9.66
C LEU A 82 -0.30 -12.01 8.27
N TRP A 83 0.34 -12.58 7.24
CA TRP A 83 -0.08 -12.43 5.84
C TRP A 83 -1.09 -13.52 5.48
N ILE A 84 -2.35 -13.14 5.29
CA ILE A 84 -3.42 -14.07 4.91
C ILE A 84 -3.76 -13.82 3.45
N ASP A 85 -3.09 -14.56 2.56
CA ASP A 85 -3.31 -14.50 1.12
C ASP A 85 -3.11 -15.88 0.51
N ALA A 86 -3.70 -16.11 -0.66
CA ALA A 86 -3.45 -17.31 -1.45
C ALA A 86 -2.03 -17.29 -2.08
N HIS A 87 -1.42 -16.11 -2.19
CA HIS A 87 -0.11 -15.91 -2.81
C HIS A 87 0.89 -15.31 -1.80
N PRO A 88 2.18 -15.69 -1.88
CA PRO A 88 3.17 -15.28 -0.89
C PRO A 88 3.72 -13.86 -1.11
N ASP A 89 3.55 -13.29 -2.31
CA ASP A 89 3.87 -11.89 -2.61
C ASP A 89 5.33 -11.47 -2.43
N ILE A 90 6.20 -12.44 -2.65
CA ILE A 90 7.66 -12.32 -2.55
C ILE A 90 8.35 -12.22 -3.92
N MET A 91 7.59 -12.18 -5.02
CA MET A 91 8.16 -12.15 -6.37
C MET A 91 8.79 -10.79 -6.67
N THR A 92 9.90 -10.83 -7.40
CA THR A 92 10.58 -9.63 -7.91
C THR A 92 10.27 -9.41 -9.40
N PRO A 93 10.65 -8.27 -10.00
CA PRO A 93 10.46 -8.03 -11.43
C PRO A 93 11.14 -9.06 -12.36
N SER A 94 12.14 -9.81 -11.87
CA SER A 94 12.75 -10.90 -12.63
C SER A 94 11.96 -12.20 -12.58
N ASP A 95 11.12 -12.39 -11.56
CA ASP A 95 10.33 -13.62 -11.37
C ASP A 95 8.96 -13.50 -12.03
N PHE A 96 8.38 -12.30 -12.01
CA PHE A 96 7.05 -12.03 -12.51
C PHE A 96 7.09 -11.17 -13.76
N HIS A 97 6.81 -11.80 -14.90
CA HIS A 97 6.54 -11.09 -16.14
C HIS A 97 5.03 -10.93 -16.30
N THR A 98 4.57 -9.68 -16.32
CA THR A 98 3.18 -9.31 -16.62
C THR A 98 2.87 -9.67 -18.08
N ARG A 99 2.54 -10.93 -18.32
CA ARG A 99 1.81 -11.37 -19.50
C ARG A 99 0.35 -11.33 -19.09
N THR A 100 -0.39 -10.39 -19.67
CA THR A 100 -1.84 -10.22 -19.50
C THR A 100 -2.58 -11.56 -19.41
N ARG A 101 -2.83 -12.00 -18.17
CA ARG A 101 -3.83 -12.97 -17.68
C ARG A 101 -3.55 -13.18 -16.19
N TRP A 102 -4.57 -12.94 -15.36
CA TRP A 102 -4.62 -12.96 -13.88
C TRP A 102 -4.15 -11.64 -13.24
N CYS A 103 -4.99 -10.74 -12.72
CA CYS A 103 -6.45 -10.69 -12.54
C CYS A 103 -7.19 -9.96 -13.67
#